data_AF-A0A968VWV7-F1
#
_entry.id   AF-A0A968VWV7-F1
#
_cell.length_a   1.000
_cell.length_b   1.000
_cell.length_c   1.000
_cell.angle_alpha   90.00
_cell.angle_beta   90.00
_cell.angle_gamma   90.00
#
_symmetry.space_group_name_H-M   'P 1'
#
loop_
_entity.id
_entity.type
_entity.pdbx_description
1 polymer ?
#
loop_
_entity_poly.entity_id
_entity_poly.type
_entity_poly.pdbx_seq_one_letter_code
_entity_poly.pdbx_strand_id
1 'polypeptide(L)'
;MAFFAGGKLNVYNNISAIAEYNQLLSKNNLKEAKPSLEGGIEIGTATHSFQIFVTNYNSIVNQRSMVYNINDLSKGEFLIGFNIIAIL
;
A
#
# COMPACT_ATOMS: atom_id res chain seq x y z
N MET A 1 17.48 4.18 6.90
CA MET A 1 17.42 2.85 6.24
C MET A 1 15.99 2.30 6.33
N ALA A 2 15.50 1.62 5.30
CA ALA A 2 14.13 1.08 5.25
C ALA A 2 14.13 -0.28 4.53
N PHE A 3 13.23 -1.15 4.94
CA PHE A 3 12.97 -2.45 4.32
C PHE A 3 11.68 -2.37 3.53
N PHE A 4 11.69 -2.88 2.30
CA PHE A 4 10.54 -2.93 1.42
C PHE A 4 10.47 -4.33 0.81
N ALA A 5 9.31 -4.95 0.89
CA ALA A 5 9.01 -6.21 0.24
C ALA A 5 7.61 -6.12 -0.34
N GLY A 6 7.47 -6.23 -1.65
CA GLY A 6 6.18 -6.16 -2.31
C GLY A 6 6.16 -7.03 -3.55
N GLY A 7 4.96 -7.43 -3.96
CA GLY A 7 4.76 -8.28 -5.12
C GLY A 7 3.37 -8.10 -5.72
N LYS A 8 3.29 -8.31 -7.03
CA LYS A 8 2.04 -8.39 -7.78
C LYS A 8 1.97 -9.75 -8.48
N LEU A 9 0.83 -10.42 -8.33
CA LEU A 9 0.55 -11.69 -8.97
C LEU A 9 -0.68 -11.54 -9.86
N ASN A 10 -0.54 -11.90 -11.14
CA ASN A 10 -1.68 -11.93 -12.05
C ASN A 10 -2.51 -13.17 -11.74
N VAL A 11 -3.76 -12.98 -11.31
CA VAL A 11 -4.66 -14.08 -10.94
C VAL A 11 -5.40 -14.57 -12.19
N TYR A 12 -5.98 -13.67 -12.98
CA TYR A 12 -6.77 -14.02 -14.16
C TYR A 12 -6.88 -12.86 -15.14
N ASN A 13 -6.41 -13.04 -16.38
CA ASN A 13 -6.44 -12.06 -17.48
C ASN A 13 -6.01 -10.64 -17.07
N ASN A 14 -6.96 -9.85 -16.57
CA ASN A 14 -6.77 -8.46 -16.17
C ASN A 14 -6.92 -8.23 -14.65
N ILE A 15 -7.06 -9.29 -13.87
CA ILE A 15 -7.16 -9.25 -12.41
C ILE A 15 -5.81 -9.64 -11.82
N SER A 16 -5.25 -8.76 -11.00
CA SER A 16 -4.00 -9.00 -10.26
C SER A 16 -4.23 -8.83 -8.77
N ALA A 17 -3.55 -9.61 -7.96
CA ALA A 17 -3.44 -9.39 -6.52
C ALA A 17 -2.11 -8.70 -6.22
N ILE A 18 -2.14 -7.72 -5.32
CA ILE A 18 -0.98 -6.93 -4.90
C ILE A 18 -0.85 -7.09 -3.39
N ALA A 19 0.38 -7.27 -2.91
CA ALA A 19 0.69 -7.23 -1.49
C ALA A 19 2.03 -6.53 -1.29
N GLU A 20 2.09 -5.61 -0.34
CA GLU A 20 3.30 -4.86 0.00
C GLU A 20 3.47 -4.75 1.51
N TYR A 21 4.72 -4.82 1.95
CA TYR A 21 5.13 -4.64 3.33
C TYR A 21 6.36 -3.73 3.37
N ASN A 22 6.22 -2.62 4.07
CA ASN A 22 7.23 -1.57 4.13
C ASN A 22 7.50 -1.19 5.59
N GLN A 23 8.76 -1.23 6.02
CA GLN A 23 9.16 -0.91 7.38
C GLN A 23 10.35 0.05 7.39
N LEU A 24 10.19 1.17 8.09
CA LEU A 24 11.29 2.08 8.35
C LEU A 24 12.18 1.51 9.47
N LEU A 25 13.44 1.19 9.16
CA LEU A 25 14.44 0.72 10.14
C LEU A 25 15.13 1.91 10.85
N SER A 26 15.03 3.09 10.27
CA SER A 26 15.60 4.34 10.80
C SER A 26 14.68 4.95 11.83
N LYS A 27 15.16 5.15 13.06
CA LYS A 27 14.47 6.00 14.03
C LYS A 27 14.67 7.47 13.61
N ASN A 28 13.59 8.14 13.20
CA ASN A 28 13.60 9.59 13.04
C ASN A 28 13.25 10.23 14.39
N ASN A 29 14.00 11.24 14.81
CA ASN A 29 13.88 11.92 16.11
C ASN A 29 12.52 12.63 16.36
N LEU A 30 11.58 12.59 15.41
CA LEU A 30 10.31 13.32 15.46
C LEU A 30 9.07 12.43 15.62
N LYS A 31 9.11 11.16 15.20
CA LYS A 31 8.03 10.16 15.35
C LYS A 31 8.52 8.78 14.91
N GLU A 32 8.25 7.74 15.70
CA GLU A 32 8.46 6.35 15.27
C GLU A 32 7.34 5.96 14.31
N ALA A 33 7.64 6.00 13.00
CA ALA A 33 6.70 5.56 11.98
C ALA A 33 6.44 4.05 12.11
N LYS A 34 5.16 3.67 12.06
CA LYS A 34 4.73 2.27 12.19
C LYS A 34 4.94 1.51 10.87
N PRO A 35 5.16 0.18 10.94
CA PRO A 35 5.24 -0.65 9.74
C PRO A 35 3.95 -0.56 8.93
N SER A 36 4.08 -0.59 7.62
CA SER A 36 3.00 -0.47 6.65
C SER A 36 2.77 -1.83 5.98
N LEU A 37 1.53 -2.30 5.96
CA LEU A 37 1.09 -3.48 5.22
C LEU A 37 -0.05 -3.07 4.29
N GLU A 38 0.05 -3.50 3.05
CA GLU A 38 -0.98 -3.32 2.02
C GLU A 38 -1.29 -4.66 1.37
N GLY A 39 -2.57 -4.90 1.13
CA GLY A 39 -3.04 -6.00 0.30
C GLY A 39 -4.23 -5.54 -0.54
N GLY A 40 -4.24 -5.84 -1.83
CA GLY A 40 -5.26 -5.36 -2.73
C GLY A 40 -5.43 -6.18 -3.99
N ILE A 41 -6.45 -5.82 -4.75
CA ILE A 41 -6.72 -6.33 -6.09
C ILE A 41 -6.68 -5.18 -7.09
N GLU A 42 -6.16 -5.47 -8.27
CA GLU A 42 -6.14 -4.60 -9.42
C GLU A 42 -6.97 -5.24 -10.53
N ILE A 43 -7.86 -4.47 -11.14
CA ILE A 43 -8.72 -4.87 -12.25
C ILE A 43 -8.47 -3.92 -13.41
N GLY A 44 -7.80 -4.43 -14.44
CA GLY A 44 -7.54 -3.73 -15.69
C GLY A 44 -8.71 -3.83 -16.68
N THR A 45 -9.05 -2.70 -17.28
CA THR A 45 -9.93 -2.56 -18.44
C THR A 45 -9.16 -1.88 -19.57
N ALA A 46 -9.77 -1.71 -20.74
CA ALA A 46 -9.08 -1.17 -21.92
C ALA A 46 -8.50 0.25 -21.72
N THR A 47 -9.10 1.06 -20.84
CA THR A 47 -8.71 2.48 -20.65
C THR A 47 -8.48 2.85 -19.18
N HIS A 48 -8.82 1.96 -18.24
CA HIS A 48 -8.73 2.22 -16.81
C HIS A 48 -8.22 0.99 -16.06
N SER A 49 -7.43 1.21 -15.02
CA SER A 49 -7.10 0.21 -14.02
C SER A 49 -7.70 0.63 -12.67
N PHE A 50 -8.48 -0.25 -12.07
CA PHE A 50 -9.11 -0.06 -10.77
C PHE A 50 -8.32 -0.83 -9.72
N GLN A 51 -7.86 -0.15 -8.67
CA GLN A 51 -7.17 -0.79 -7.56
C GLN A 51 -7.98 -0.61 -6.28
N ILE A 52 -8.29 -1.71 -5.61
CA ILE A 52 -8.94 -1.73 -4.30
C ILE A 52 -7.95 -2.36 -3.34
N PHE A 53 -7.60 -1.65 -2.28
CA PHE A 53 -6.57 -2.09 -1.34
C PHE A 53 -6.99 -1.84 0.10
N VAL A 54 -6.63 -2.78 0.96
CA VAL A 54 -6.69 -2.66 2.41
C VAL A 54 -5.28 -2.41 2.89
N THR A 55 -5.10 -1.34 3.63
CA THR A 55 -3.79 -0.89 4.11
C THR A 55 -3.92 -0.25 5.48
N ASN A 56 -2.83 -0.05 6.22
CA ASN A 56 -2.85 0.79 7.42
C ASN A 56 -2.30 2.21 7.17
N TYR A 57 -2.01 2.63 5.93
CA TYR A 57 -1.59 4.01 5.66
C TYR A 57 -2.61 4.80 4.84
N ASN A 58 -2.56 6.13 4.94
CA ASN A 58 -3.54 7.03 4.32
C ASN A 58 -2.94 7.88 3.17
N SER A 59 -1.95 7.36 2.45
CA SER A 59 -1.36 8.07 1.32
C SER A 59 -1.08 7.14 0.15
N ILE A 60 -1.37 7.63 -1.06
CA ILE A 60 -1.05 6.96 -2.32
C ILE A 60 0.47 7.00 -2.57
N VAL A 61 1.18 7.97 -1.97
CA VAL A 61 2.64 8.10 -2.09
C VAL A 61 3.32 7.31 -0.96
N ASN A 62 3.97 6.20 -1.32
CA ASN A 62 4.62 5.30 -0.38
C ASN A 62 5.64 6.02 0.54
N GLN A 63 6.47 6.91 0.00
CA GLN A 63 7.44 7.70 0.81
C GLN A 63 6.77 8.53 1.92
N ARG A 64 5.57 9.07 1.66
CA ARG A 64 4.81 9.82 2.67
C ARG A 64 4.23 8.88 3.71
N SER A 65 3.67 7.75 3.28
CA SER A 65 3.17 6.71 4.17
C SER A 65 4.28 6.19 5.09
N MET A 66 5.47 5.92 4.58
CA MET A 66 6.57 5.37 5.38
C MET A 66 7.08 6.32 6.48
N VAL A 67 6.97 7.64 6.29
CA VAL A 67 7.44 8.63 7.29
C VAL A 67 6.31 9.05 8.24
N TYR A 68 5.07 9.07 7.78
CA TYR A 68 3.93 9.63 8.52
C TYR A 68 2.89 8.58 8.95
N ASN A 69 3.14 7.29 8.74
CA ASN A 69 2.23 6.26 9.21
C ASN A 69 2.19 6.20 10.73
N ILE A 70 1.03 6.53 11.28
CA ILE A 70 0.73 6.50 12.71
C ILE A 70 -0.15 5.31 13.11
N ASN A 71 -0.75 4.61 12.13
CA ASN A 71 -1.69 3.54 12.40
C ASN A 71 -0.95 2.23 12.69
N ASP A 72 -1.34 1.57 13.77
CA ASP A 72 -0.73 0.34 14.25
C ASP A 72 -1.47 -0.89 13.72
N LEU A 73 -0.74 -1.73 12.98
CA LEU A 73 -1.23 -3.03 12.48
C LEU A 73 -1.71 -3.93 13.63
N SER A 74 -1.06 -3.86 14.79
CA SER A 74 -1.37 -4.70 15.96
C SER A 74 -2.70 -4.31 16.61
N LYS A 75 -3.17 -3.08 16.37
CA LYS A 75 -4.44 -2.56 16.88
C LYS A 75 -5.58 -2.70 15.89
N GLY A 76 -5.31 -3.27 14.70
CA GLY A 76 -6.31 -3.44 13.64
C GLY A 76 -6.73 -2.13 12.98
N GLU A 77 -5.87 -1.11 13.01
CA GLU A 77 -6.13 0.19 12.38
C GLU A 77 -5.92 0.08 10.86
N PHE A 78 -6.91 -0.52 10.19
CA PHE A 78 -6.94 -0.68 8.74
C PHE A 78 -7.81 0.39 8.08
N LEU A 79 -7.40 0.77 6.88
CA LEU A 79 -7.99 1.71 5.96
C LEU A 79 -8.26 0.96 4.66
N ILE A 80 -9.33 1.36 3.98
CA ILE A 80 -9.65 0.88 2.64
C ILE A 80 -9.43 2.04 1.68
N GLY A 81 -8.64 1.78 0.65
CA GLY A 81 -8.35 2.73 -0.41
C GLY A 81 -8.84 2.24 -1.77
N PHE A 82 -9.12 3.20 -2.63
CA PHE A 82 -9.55 2.98 -3.99
C PHE A 82 -8.83 3.95 -4.91
N ASN A 83 -8.10 3.42 -5.89
CA ASN A 83 -7.42 4.21 -6.90
C ASN A 83 -7.98 3.85 -8.29
N ILE A 84 -8.02 4.86 -9.15
CA ILE A 84 -8.29 4.70 -10.57
C ILE A 84 -7.08 5.26 -11.32
N ILE A 85 -6.51 4.46 -12.20
CA ILE A 85 -5.44 4.86 -13.09
C ILE A 85 -6.02 4.87 -14.50
N ALA A 86 -6.12 6.03 -15.12
CA ALA A 86 -6.46 6.14 -16.53
C ALA A 86 -5.24 5.79 -17.38
N ILE A 87 -5.40 4.85 -18.30
CA ILE A 87 -4.39 4.42 -19.27
C ILE A 87 -4.87 4.98 -20.61
N LEU A 88 -4.37 6.16 -20.97
CA LEU A 88 -4.65 6.88 -22.21
C LEU A 88 -3.35 7.14 -22.96
#